data_AF-A0A151GM50-F1
#
_entry.id   AF-A0A151GM50-F1
#
_cell.length_a   1.000
_cell.length_b   1.000
_cell.length_c   1.000
_cell.angle_alpha   90.00
_cell.angle_beta   90.00
_cell.angle_gamma   90.00
#
_symmetry.space_group_name_H-M   'P 1'
#
loop_
_entity.id
_entity.type
_entity.pdbx_description
1 polymer ?
#
loop_
_entity_poly.entity_id
_entity_poly.type
_entity_poly.pdbx_seq_one_letter_code
_entity_poly.pdbx_strand_id
1 'polypeptide(L)'
;MGSTNGPNISELSGSSLRPAERLPLDDKCRHYEGKQQVPWDIQKYFAQRYSIFSWYDEGVHLTDDAWFGVTPEPVANAIASSFGGVAPEKTVLIDAFAGAGGNTIAFALSERWEHIIAVERDTSTLACAQHNAEVYGVDPSLITWVNGDSFEYMDALVKHPHHLHPDLQVDMATTVLFASPPWGGPGYRSDEIFDLHTMQPYNLDQLHAAYEPMDHVLFLPRTSDIRQIAKLAPDNRKIDVIQYCMYGASKAMSAYIPASVKPIRNENGCTASDTSSTDDSSSDSSDSDDSDSPPSVQCSKGPLQEE
;
A
#
# COMPACT_ATOMS: atom_id res chain seq x y z
N MET A 1 29.36 52.28 6.73
CA MET A 1 29.20 51.09 7.59
C MET A 1 27.94 50.38 7.13
N GLY A 2 28.10 49.44 6.19
CA GLY A 2 26.99 48.66 5.66
C GLY A 2 26.73 47.47 6.57
N SER A 3 25.49 47.29 7.01
CA SER A 3 25.05 46.13 7.77
C SER A 3 24.32 45.20 6.81
N THR A 4 24.95 44.08 6.48
CA THR A 4 24.36 42.97 5.72
C THR A 4 23.44 42.19 6.64
N ASN A 5 22.13 42.25 6.42
CA ASN A 5 21.19 41.32 7.03
C ASN A 5 21.34 39.97 6.30
N GLY A 6 21.91 38.99 7.00
CA GLY A 6 21.88 37.59 6.58
C GLY A 6 20.44 37.05 6.59
N PRO A 7 20.17 35.95 5.86
CA PRO A 7 18.84 35.38 5.81
C PRO A 7 18.43 34.88 7.20
N ASN A 8 17.20 35.21 7.57
CA ASN A 8 16.59 34.87 8.85
C ASN A 8 16.32 33.36 8.88
N ILE A 9 17.10 32.61 9.69
CA ILE A 9 17.01 31.14 9.82
C ILE A 9 15.88 30.77 10.79
N SER A 10 14.67 31.26 10.55
CA SER A 10 13.50 30.99 11.41
C SER A 10 12.23 30.63 10.64
N GLU A 11 12.35 30.13 9.41
CA GLU A 11 11.22 29.68 8.56
C GLU A 11 11.36 28.23 8.04
N LEU A 12 12.17 27.39 8.68
CA LEU A 12 12.39 25.99 8.27
C LEU A 12 11.73 24.95 9.20
N SER A 13 10.64 25.30 9.90
CA SER A 13 9.96 24.38 10.85
C SER A 13 8.49 24.13 10.50
N GLY A 14 8.25 23.70 9.26
CA GLY A 14 6.95 23.22 8.79
C GLY A 14 7.09 22.68 7.38
N SER A 15 7.73 21.52 7.22
CA SER A 15 7.82 20.87 5.90
C SER A 15 6.43 20.40 5.49
N SER A 16 5.73 21.22 4.69
CA SER A 16 4.54 20.78 3.96
C SER A 16 4.96 19.68 2.98
N LEU A 17 4.32 18.52 3.08
CA LEU A 17 4.52 17.40 2.15
C LEU A 17 4.26 17.89 0.71
N ARG A 18 5.19 17.56 -0.18
CA ARG A 18 5.16 17.96 -1.59
C ARG A 18 5.67 16.83 -2.48
N PRO A 19 5.29 16.80 -3.76
CA PRO A 19 5.88 15.88 -4.72
C PRO A 19 7.41 15.99 -4.68
N ALA A 20 8.07 14.84 -4.60
CA ALA A 20 9.51 14.75 -4.72
C ALA A 20 9.90 14.92 -6.18
N GLU A 21 10.81 15.85 -6.44
CA GLU A 21 11.49 15.93 -7.73
C GLU A 21 12.33 14.66 -7.97
N ARG A 22 12.89 14.53 -9.18
CA ARG A 22 13.82 13.45 -9.48
C ARG A 22 15.08 13.59 -8.63
N LEU A 23 15.29 12.64 -7.72
CA LEU A 23 16.43 12.58 -6.82
C LEU A 23 17.62 11.91 -7.52
N PRO A 24 18.85 12.43 -7.38
CA PRO A 24 20.03 11.75 -7.89
C PRO A 24 20.33 10.47 -7.12
N LEU A 25 20.85 9.45 -7.79
CA LEU A 25 21.42 8.29 -7.12
C LEU A 25 22.65 8.72 -6.30
N ASP A 26 22.70 8.29 -5.04
CA ASP A 26 23.81 8.56 -4.12
C ASP A 26 24.68 7.31 -3.90
N ASP A 27 25.63 7.40 -2.96
CA ASP A 27 26.55 6.31 -2.64
C ASP A 27 25.89 5.12 -1.95
N LYS A 28 24.65 5.26 -1.46
CA LYS A 28 23.88 4.16 -0.90
C LYS A 28 23.10 3.40 -1.97
N CYS A 29 22.80 4.00 -3.11
CA CYS A 29 22.20 3.30 -4.24
C CYS A 29 23.25 2.43 -4.94
N ARG A 30 23.17 1.11 -4.71
CA ARG A 30 24.15 0.13 -5.22
C ARG A 30 23.58 -0.67 -6.38
N HIS A 31 24.39 -0.78 -7.44
CA HIS A 31 24.28 -1.83 -8.44
C HIS A 31 25.47 -2.77 -8.27
N TYR A 32 25.20 -4.00 -7.84
CA TYR A 32 26.25 -5.00 -7.60
C TYR A 32 26.44 -5.85 -8.86
N GLU A 33 27.65 -5.89 -9.40
CA GLU A 33 27.95 -6.69 -10.60
C GLU A 33 28.38 -8.13 -10.25
N GLY A 34 28.80 -8.36 -9.00
CA GLY A 34 29.25 -9.68 -8.57
C GLY A 34 29.25 -9.87 -7.06
N LYS A 35 29.11 -11.13 -6.65
CA LYS A 35 28.98 -11.55 -5.24
C LYS A 35 30.08 -11.02 -4.32
N GLN A 36 31.29 -10.82 -4.84
CA GLN A 36 32.44 -10.27 -4.12
C GLN A 36 32.26 -8.81 -3.66
N GLN A 37 31.37 -8.06 -4.31
CA GLN A 37 31.03 -6.69 -3.95
C GLN A 37 29.89 -6.63 -2.91
N VAL A 38 29.17 -7.74 -2.72
CA VAL A 38 27.92 -7.81 -1.97
C VAL A 38 28.18 -8.15 -0.50
N PRO A 39 27.69 -7.34 0.47
CA PRO A 39 27.70 -7.67 1.88
C PRO A 39 27.15 -9.08 2.16
N TRP A 40 27.77 -9.79 3.11
CA TRP A 40 27.54 -11.23 3.32
C TRP A 40 26.07 -11.59 3.56
N ASP A 41 25.34 -10.78 4.32
CA ASP A 41 23.93 -10.92 4.65
C ASP A 41 22.98 -10.67 3.46
N ILE A 42 23.43 -9.90 2.47
CA ILE A 42 22.70 -9.59 1.22
C ILE A 42 22.91 -10.68 0.16
N GLN A 43 24.03 -11.41 0.17
CA GLN A 43 24.41 -12.36 -0.89
C GLN A 43 23.31 -13.37 -1.27
N LYS A 44 22.50 -13.81 -0.30
CA LYS A 44 21.38 -14.73 -0.56
C LYS A 44 20.25 -14.09 -1.39
N TYR A 45 20.02 -12.78 -1.24
CA TYR A 45 19.05 -12.02 -2.02
C TYR A 45 19.62 -11.67 -3.39
N PHE A 46 20.90 -11.28 -3.44
CA PHE A 46 21.60 -11.04 -4.70
C PHE A 46 21.64 -12.28 -5.62
N ALA A 47 21.75 -13.48 -5.05
CA ALA A 47 21.63 -14.73 -5.80
C ALA A 47 20.25 -14.91 -6.47
N GLN A 48 19.23 -14.21 -5.99
CA GLN A 48 17.85 -14.19 -6.50
C GLN A 48 17.52 -12.86 -7.20
N ARG A 49 18.50 -12.01 -7.51
CA ARG A 49 18.26 -10.64 -8.03
C ARG A 49 17.36 -10.60 -9.26
N TYR A 50 17.47 -11.57 -10.19
CA TYR A 50 16.61 -11.65 -11.38
C TYR A 50 15.16 -12.06 -11.07
N SER A 51 14.90 -12.68 -9.93
CA SER A 51 13.55 -12.90 -9.43
C SER A 51 13.02 -11.68 -8.65
N ILE A 52 13.91 -10.82 -8.16
CA ILE A 52 13.55 -9.58 -7.48
C ILE A 52 13.21 -8.50 -8.50
N PHE A 53 14.11 -8.28 -9.46
CA PHE A 53 13.95 -7.44 -10.63
C PHE A 53 14.50 -8.20 -11.84
N SER A 54 13.64 -8.58 -12.79
CA SER A 54 14.04 -9.29 -14.01
C SER A 54 15.03 -8.48 -14.85
N TRP A 55 14.94 -7.14 -14.82
CA TRP A 55 15.82 -6.22 -15.54
C TRP A 55 17.01 -5.74 -14.70
N TYR A 56 17.44 -6.52 -13.70
CA TYR A 56 18.49 -6.10 -12.78
C TYR A 56 19.74 -5.56 -13.50
N ASP A 57 20.22 -6.28 -14.52
CA ASP A 57 21.44 -5.96 -15.27
C ASP A 57 21.28 -4.72 -16.19
N GLU A 58 20.06 -4.21 -16.40
CA GLU A 58 19.79 -2.97 -17.16
C GLU A 58 20.00 -1.70 -16.30
N GLY A 59 20.56 -1.86 -15.09
CA GLY A 59 20.95 -0.75 -14.22
C GLY A 59 20.01 -0.52 -13.05
N VAL A 60 19.32 -1.54 -12.55
CA VAL A 60 18.54 -1.45 -11.31
C VAL A 60 19.47 -1.16 -10.12
N HIS A 61 19.06 -0.24 -9.25
CA HIS A 61 19.77 0.12 -8.03
C HIS A 61 18.92 -0.16 -6.79
N LEU A 62 19.56 -0.64 -5.72
CA LEU A 62 18.95 -0.81 -4.41
C LEU A 62 19.88 -0.25 -3.33
N THR A 63 19.30 0.29 -2.26
CA THR A 63 20.02 0.45 -1.00
C THR A 63 20.22 -0.92 -0.35
N ASP A 64 21.22 -1.04 0.53
CA ASP A 64 21.50 -2.30 1.23
C ASP A 64 20.29 -2.79 2.03
N ASP A 65 19.55 -1.88 2.67
CA ASP A 65 18.34 -2.21 3.42
C ASP A 65 17.17 -2.64 2.51
N ALA A 66 17.05 -2.06 1.31
CA ALA A 66 15.97 -2.39 0.38
C ALA A 66 16.00 -3.87 -0.07
N TRP A 67 17.17 -4.51 -0.10
CA TRP A 67 17.29 -5.94 -0.45
C TRP A 67 16.48 -6.88 0.44
N PHE A 68 16.26 -6.50 1.70
CA PHE A 68 15.55 -7.32 2.67
C PHE A 68 14.03 -7.19 2.58
N GLY A 69 13.54 -6.06 2.07
CA GLY A 69 12.13 -5.69 2.07
C GLY A 69 11.47 -5.65 0.69
N VAL A 70 12.25 -5.55 -0.39
CA VAL A 70 11.71 -5.47 -1.75
C VAL A 70 10.89 -6.73 -2.09
N THR A 71 9.65 -6.51 -2.52
CA THR A 71 8.78 -7.59 -3.01
C THR A 71 9.35 -8.15 -4.32
N PRO A 72 9.60 -9.46 -4.44
CA PRO A 72 10.05 -10.04 -5.70
C PRO A 72 9.05 -9.80 -6.84
N GLU A 73 9.53 -9.51 -8.05
CA GLU A 73 8.71 -9.13 -9.20
C GLU A 73 7.52 -10.07 -9.49
N PRO A 74 7.66 -11.41 -9.47
CA PRO A 74 6.49 -12.29 -9.66
C PRO A 74 5.41 -12.10 -8.58
N VAL A 75 5.80 -11.70 -7.36
CA VAL A 75 4.87 -11.49 -6.24
C VAL A 75 4.19 -10.13 -6.45
N ALA A 76 4.97 -9.10 -6.78
CA ALA A 76 4.45 -7.77 -7.08
C ALA A 76 3.45 -7.79 -8.23
N ASN A 77 3.75 -8.51 -9.32
CA ASN A 77 2.84 -8.68 -10.46
C ASN A 77 1.57 -9.45 -10.08
N ALA A 78 1.69 -10.49 -9.26
CA ALA A 78 0.54 -11.21 -8.74
C ALA A 78 -0.32 -10.33 -7.85
N ILE A 79 0.28 -9.50 -6.96
CA ILE A 79 -0.44 -8.52 -6.15
C ILE A 79 -1.18 -7.55 -7.07
N ALA A 80 -0.48 -6.89 -8.01
CA ALA A 80 -1.08 -5.93 -8.94
C ALA A 80 -2.25 -6.51 -9.75
N SER A 81 -2.17 -7.78 -10.13
CA SER A 81 -3.25 -8.48 -10.84
C SER A 81 -4.40 -8.92 -9.92
N SER A 82 -4.10 -9.23 -8.65
CA SER A 82 -5.03 -9.85 -7.70
C SER A 82 -5.76 -8.84 -6.83
N PHE A 83 -5.84 -7.56 -7.19
CA PHE A 83 -6.67 -6.53 -6.53
C PHE A 83 -8.19 -6.84 -6.61
N GLY A 84 -8.60 -8.11 -6.54
CA GLY A 84 -9.96 -8.63 -6.72
C GLY A 84 -10.93 -8.33 -5.58
N GLY A 85 -10.45 -7.78 -4.45
CA GLY A 85 -11.31 -7.17 -3.42
C GLY A 85 -11.54 -5.66 -3.64
N VAL A 86 -10.73 -5.05 -4.51
CA VAL A 86 -10.78 -3.61 -4.76
C VAL A 86 -11.73 -3.35 -5.92
N ALA A 87 -12.69 -2.47 -5.65
CA ALA A 87 -13.76 -2.18 -6.58
C ALA A 87 -13.23 -1.45 -7.85
N PRO A 88 -13.78 -1.71 -9.04
CA PRO A 88 -13.31 -1.11 -10.30
C PRO A 88 -13.28 0.42 -10.31
N GLU A 89 -14.15 1.07 -9.54
CA GLU A 89 -14.21 2.53 -9.40
C GLU A 89 -13.02 3.14 -8.65
N LYS A 90 -12.19 2.32 -7.99
CA LYS A 90 -10.94 2.79 -7.40
C LYS A 90 -9.91 2.97 -8.50
N THR A 91 -9.61 4.20 -8.90
CA THR A 91 -8.68 4.48 -10.01
C THR A 91 -7.34 5.06 -9.56
N VAL A 92 -7.24 5.51 -8.32
CA VAL A 92 -6.01 6.03 -7.72
C VAL A 92 -5.49 5.07 -6.66
N LEU A 93 -4.18 4.82 -6.66
CA LEU A 93 -3.50 4.01 -5.65
C LEU A 93 -2.53 4.86 -4.83
N ILE A 94 -2.51 4.66 -3.51
CA ILE A 94 -1.41 5.13 -2.66
C ILE A 94 -0.55 3.92 -2.29
N ASP A 95 0.71 3.88 -2.71
CA ASP A 95 1.71 2.94 -2.18
C ASP A 95 2.39 3.60 -0.98
N ALA A 96 2.00 3.20 0.23
CA ALA A 96 2.42 3.83 1.48
C ALA A 96 3.86 3.47 1.90
N PHE A 97 4.45 2.43 1.32
CA PHE A 97 5.81 1.97 1.64
C PHE A 97 6.50 1.53 0.35
N ALA A 98 6.76 2.49 -0.54
CA ALA A 98 7.19 2.22 -1.90
C ALA A 98 8.54 1.46 -1.99
N GLY A 99 9.42 1.65 -1.00
CA GLY A 99 10.72 1.01 -0.98
C GLY A 99 11.51 1.34 -2.25
N ALA A 100 12.23 0.36 -2.80
CA ALA A 100 12.94 0.50 -4.08
C ALA A 100 12.03 0.38 -5.33
N GLY A 101 10.70 0.51 -5.15
CA GLY A 101 9.72 0.58 -6.23
C GLY A 101 9.16 -0.76 -6.72
N GLY A 102 9.44 -1.89 -6.07
CA GLY A 102 9.02 -3.21 -6.55
C GLY A 102 7.50 -3.34 -6.79
N ASN A 103 6.67 -3.00 -5.78
CA ASN A 103 5.21 -3.01 -5.95
C ASN A 103 4.74 -1.84 -6.82
N THR A 104 5.27 -0.63 -6.59
CA THR A 104 4.92 0.59 -7.35
C THR A 104 5.07 0.39 -8.87
N ILE A 105 6.18 -0.22 -9.31
CA ILE A 105 6.43 -0.52 -10.73
C ILE A 105 5.41 -1.53 -11.25
N ALA A 106 5.14 -2.61 -10.51
CA ALA A 106 4.14 -3.60 -10.91
C ALA A 106 2.73 -2.98 -11.01
N PHE A 107 2.37 -2.08 -10.10
CA PHE A 107 1.12 -1.33 -10.17
C PHE A 107 1.07 -0.45 -11.41
N ALA A 108 2.12 0.32 -11.68
CA ALA A 108 2.19 1.17 -12.86
C ALA A 108 2.04 0.36 -14.17
N LEU A 109 2.71 -0.79 -14.27
CA LEU A 109 2.69 -1.65 -15.45
C LEU A 109 1.41 -2.49 -15.59
N SER A 110 0.55 -2.53 -14.57
CA SER A 110 -0.72 -3.26 -14.63
C SER A 110 -1.81 -2.57 -15.45
N GLU A 111 -1.61 -1.30 -15.82
CA GLU A 111 -2.58 -0.44 -16.54
C GLU A 111 -3.93 -0.28 -15.83
N ARG A 112 -4.04 -0.71 -14.57
CA ARG A 112 -5.26 -0.64 -13.76
C ARG A 112 -5.50 0.76 -13.17
N TRP A 113 -4.45 1.53 -12.95
CA TRP A 113 -4.49 2.78 -12.21
C TRP A 113 -4.36 3.97 -13.15
N GLU A 114 -5.17 4.99 -12.91
CA GLU A 114 -5.03 6.29 -13.59
C GLU A 114 -3.88 7.10 -12.99
N HIS A 115 -3.62 6.90 -11.68
CA HIS A 115 -2.53 7.58 -10.98
C HIS A 115 -2.08 6.81 -9.74
N ILE A 116 -0.80 6.93 -9.39
CA ILE A 116 -0.19 6.31 -8.21
C ILE A 116 0.55 7.38 -7.40
N ILE A 117 0.30 7.44 -6.09
CA ILE A 117 1.12 8.22 -5.15
C ILE A 117 2.00 7.23 -4.38
N ALA A 118 3.32 7.34 -4.54
CA ALA A 118 4.28 6.44 -3.93
C ALA A 118 5.08 7.16 -2.83
N VAL A 119 4.86 6.76 -1.59
CA VAL A 119 5.49 7.35 -0.40
C VAL A 119 6.65 6.47 0.06
N GLU A 120 7.83 7.06 0.19
CA GLU A 120 9.00 6.43 0.78
C GLU A 120 9.71 7.45 1.69
N ARG A 121 10.13 6.98 2.87
CA ARG A 121 10.72 7.85 3.89
C ARG A 121 12.24 8.00 3.71
N ASP A 122 12.92 6.95 3.25
CA ASP A 122 14.35 7.01 2.99
C ASP A 122 14.63 7.62 1.60
N THR A 123 15.28 8.78 1.59
CA THR A 123 15.55 9.55 0.38
C THR A 123 16.38 8.77 -0.65
N SER A 124 17.36 7.99 -0.19
CA SER A 124 18.22 7.19 -1.08
C SER A 124 17.43 6.05 -1.72
N THR A 125 16.60 5.36 -0.93
CA THR A 125 15.71 4.29 -1.39
C THR A 125 14.67 4.82 -2.39
N LEU A 126 14.12 6.01 -2.15
CA LEU A 126 13.25 6.69 -3.10
C LEU A 126 13.97 7.05 -4.42
N ALA A 127 15.21 7.54 -4.35
CA ALA A 127 16.01 7.83 -5.55
C ALA A 127 16.25 6.57 -6.40
N CYS A 128 16.54 5.45 -5.73
CA CYS A 128 16.60 4.13 -6.33
C CYS A 128 15.24 3.73 -6.95
N ALA A 129 14.11 3.95 -6.28
CA ALA A 129 12.78 3.62 -6.80
C ALA A 129 12.41 4.40 -8.07
N GLN A 130 12.65 5.72 -8.08
CA GLN A 130 12.46 6.58 -9.25
C GLN A 130 13.31 6.08 -10.44
N HIS A 131 14.57 5.74 -10.18
CA HIS A 131 15.48 5.19 -11.19
C HIS A 131 15.00 3.84 -11.73
N ASN A 132 14.60 2.93 -10.85
CA ASN A 132 14.14 1.61 -11.24
C ASN A 132 12.85 1.70 -12.07
N ALA A 133 11.94 2.63 -11.76
CA ALA A 133 10.76 2.86 -12.57
C ALA A 133 11.10 3.35 -13.99
N GLU A 134 12.11 4.22 -14.14
CA GLU A 134 12.64 4.63 -15.44
C GLU A 134 13.25 3.46 -16.22
N VAL A 135 14.03 2.60 -15.56
CA VAL A 135 14.61 1.38 -16.17
C VAL A 135 13.52 0.48 -16.72
N TYR A 136 12.41 0.32 -15.99
CA TYR A 136 11.25 -0.48 -16.42
C TYR A 136 10.34 0.22 -17.44
N GLY A 137 10.66 1.46 -17.84
CA GLY A 137 9.90 2.20 -18.84
C GLY A 137 8.53 2.68 -18.36
N VAL A 138 8.35 2.87 -17.05
CA VAL A 138 7.12 3.45 -16.49
C VAL A 138 6.96 4.90 -16.96
N ASP A 139 5.75 5.27 -17.38
CA ASP A 139 5.43 6.67 -17.71
C ASP A 139 5.65 7.56 -16.46
N PRO A 140 6.54 8.56 -16.52
CA PRO A 140 6.85 9.41 -15.36
C PRO A 140 5.66 10.24 -14.87
N SER A 141 4.61 10.42 -15.68
CA SER A 141 3.38 11.12 -15.27
C SER A 141 2.42 10.27 -14.45
N LEU A 142 2.60 8.93 -14.46
CA LEU A 142 1.71 8.00 -13.76
C LEU A 142 1.96 7.96 -12.25
N ILE A 143 3.20 8.24 -11.80
CA ILE A 143 3.60 8.15 -10.39
C ILE A 143 3.99 9.52 -9.85
N THR A 144 3.29 9.98 -8.82
CA THR A 144 3.75 11.07 -7.97
C THR A 144 4.51 10.50 -6.78
N TRP A 145 5.82 10.78 -6.73
CA TRP A 145 6.69 10.35 -5.65
C TRP A 145 6.62 11.30 -4.46
N VAL A 146 6.67 10.78 -3.23
CA VAL A 146 6.71 11.57 -2.00
C VAL A 146 7.84 11.07 -1.11
N ASN A 147 8.79 11.95 -0.81
CA ASN A 147 9.83 11.70 0.19
C ASN A 147 9.29 12.10 1.56
N GLY A 148 8.75 11.16 2.32
CA GLY A 148 8.06 11.46 3.57
C GLY A 148 7.59 10.23 4.33
N ASP A 149 7.02 10.46 5.51
CA ASP A 149 6.43 9.41 6.32
C ASP A 149 4.94 9.22 5.93
N SER A 150 4.53 7.97 5.68
CA SER A 150 3.17 7.67 5.23
C SER A 150 2.11 7.98 6.27
N PHE A 151 2.44 7.91 7.56
CA PHE A 151 1.52 8.28 8.64
C PHE A 151 1.28 9.78 8.64
N GLU A 152 2.33 10.59 8.44
CA GLU A 152 2.20 12.05 8.31
C GLU A 152 1.40 12.42 7.06
N TYR A 153 1.62 11.73 5.94
CA TYR A 153 0.83 11.92 4.71
C TYR A 153 -0.65 11.62 4.93
N MET A 154 -0.97 10.48 5.56
CA MET A 154 -2.35 10.11 5.84
C MET A 154 -3.02 11.05 6.84
N ASP A 155 -2.29 11.50 7.87
CA ASP A 155 -2.80 12.48 8.83
C ASP A 155 -3.18 13.80 8.14
N ALA A 156 -2.29 14.29 7.27
CA ALA A 156 -2.53 15.50 6.49
C ALA A 156 -3.69 15.33 5.50
N LEU A 157 -3.78 14.19 4.81
CA LEU A 157 -4.84 13.91 3.85
C LEU A 157 -6.22 13.85 4.52
N VAL A 158 -6.32 13.28 5.72
CA VAL A 158 -7.59 13.15 6.46
C VAL A 158 -7.98 14.47 7.14
N LYS A 159 -7.06 15.14 7.82
CA LYS A 159 -7.39 16.30 8.68
C LYS A 159 -7.34 17.63 7.94
N HIS A 160 -6.41 17.76 7.00
CA HIS A 160 -6.09 19.03 6.34
C HIS A 160 -5.83 18.86 4.83
N PRO A 161 -6.73 18.20 4.06
CA PRO A 161 -6.48 17.90 2.65
C PRO A 161 -6.17 19.15 1.81
N HIS A 162 -6.82 20.29 2.10
CA HIS A 162 -6.59 21.55 1.39
C HIS A 162 -5.21 22.19 1.67
N HIS A 163 -4.48 21.72 2.68
CA HIS A 163 -3.11 22.16 2.97
C HIS A 163 -2.05 21.26 2.32
N LEU A 164 -2.43 20.10 1.78
CA LEU A 164 -1.54 19.31 0.95
C LEU A 164 -1.31 20.01 -0.39
N HIS A 165 -0.14 19.77 -0.97
CA HIS A 165 0.12 20.14 -2.35
C HIS A 165 -0.99 19.58 -3.28
N PRO A 166 -1.49 20.32 -4.29
CA PRO A 166 -2.57 19.86 -5.15
C PRO A 166 -2.37 18.47 -5.76
N ASP A 167 -1.15 18.16 -6.23
CA ASP A 167 -0.80 16.85 -6.79
C ASP A 167 -0.78 15.69 -5.77
N LEU A 168 -0.91 16.00 -4.48
CA LEU A 168 -0.99 15.03 -3.38
C LEU A 168 -2.40 14.95 -2.78
N GLN A 169 -3.35 15.74 -3.27
CA GLN A 169 -4.74 15.66 -2.87
C GLN A 169 -5.42 14.54 -3.67
N VAL A 170 -6.20 13.70 -3.00
CA VAL A 170 -6.95 12.62 -3.65
C VAL A 170 -8.39 12.56 -3.15
N ASP A 171 -9.28 12.03 -3.98
CA ASP A 171 -10.62 11.62 -3.54
C ASP A 171 -10.55 10.22 -2.91
N MET A 172 -10.72 10.12 -1.60
CA MET A 172 -10.72 8.83 -0.89
C MET A 172 -11.81 7.87 -1.38
N ALA A 173 -12.88 8.36 -2.01
CA ALA A 173 -13.91 7.50 -2.58
C ALA A 173 -13.39 6.69 -3.78
N THR A 174 -12.49 7.26 -4.59
CA THR A 174 -11.88 6.62 -5.75
C THR A 174 -10.44 6.17 -5.51
N THR A 175 -9.94 6.31 -4.28
CA THR A 175 -8.58 5.92 -3.90
C THR A 175 -8.57 4.69 -3.01
N VAL A 176 -7.55 3.86 -3.16
CA VAL A 176 -7.21 2.74 -2.26
C VAL A 176 -5.75 2.84 -1.86
N LEU A 177 -5.43 2.48 -0.61
CA LEU A 177 -4.07 2.47 -0.10
C LEU A 177 -3.52 1.04 -0.07
N PHE A 178 -2.30 0.86 -0.53
CA PHE A 178 -1.53 -0.37 -0.38
C PHE A 178 -0.37 -0.11 0.58
N ALA A 179 -0.21 -0.98 1.57
CA ALA A 179 0.86 -0.90 2.55
C ALA A 179 1.65 -2.20 2.60
N SER A 180 2.93 -2.14 2.25
CA SER A 180 3.94 -3.18 2.48
C SER A 180 4.97 -2.74 3.52
N PRO A 181 4.59 -2.64 4.81
CA PRO A 181 5.49 -2.18 5.86
C PRO A 181 6.63 -3.19 6.11
N PRO A 182 7.74 -2.77 6.72
CA PRO A 182 8.74 -3.69 7.23
C PRO A 182 8.15 -4.62 8.30
N TRP A 183 8.53 -5.90 8.27
CA TRP A 183 8.00 -6.95 9.16
C TRP A 183 8.94 -7.35 10.32
N GLY A 184 9.96 -6.54 10.62
CA GLY A 184 10.86 -6.79 11.76
C GLY A 184 12.06 -7.69 11.42
N GLY A 185 12.42 -7.78 10.14
CA GLY A 185 13.58 -8.55 9.67
C GLY A 185 13.29 -10.06 9.54
N PRO A 186 14.25 -10.88 9.08
CA PRO A 186 14.01 -12.27 8.67
C PRO A 186 13.54 -13.23 9.77
N GLY A 187 13.54 -12.78 11.04
CA GLY A 187 13.03 -13.54 12.19
C GLY A 187 11.56 -13.92 12.09
N TYR A 188 10.72 -13.17 11.36
CA TYR A 188 9.29 -13.50 11.17
C TYR A 188 9.04 -14.90 10.58
N ARG A 189 10.06 -15.50 9.94
CA ARG A 189 9.94 -16.77 9.22
C ARG A 189 9.83 -17.99 10.13
N SER A 190 10.24 -17.89 11.40
CA SER A 190 10.24 -19.01 12.34
C SER A 190 8.89 -19.27 12.98
N ASP A 191 8.00 -18.30 12.98
CA ASP A 191 6.73 -18.40 13.70
C ASP A 191 5.73 -19.21 12.88
N GLU A 192 5.17 -20.24 13.51
CA GLU A 192 4.07 -21.04 12.93
C GLU A 192 2.85 -20.16 12.69
N ILE A 193 2.56 -19.26 13.64
CA ILE A 193 1.56 -18.20 13.56
C ILE A 193 2.24 -16.90 13.99
N PHE A 194 2.37 -15.96 13.06
CA PHE A 194 3.03 -14.68 13.29
C PHE A 194 2.06 -13.68 13.93
N ASP A 195 2.38 -13.23 15.15
CA ASP A 195 1.58 -12.29 15.93
C ASP A 195 1.80 -10.85 15.45
N LEU A 196 0.82 -10.29 14.74
CA LEU A 196 0.89 -8.96 14.15
C LEU A 196 0.87 -7.84 15.19
N HIS A 197 0.42 -8.07 16.43
CA HIS A 197 0.52 -7.06 17.50
C HIS A 197 1.96 -6.86 17.98
N THR A 198 2.83 -7.85 17.73
CA THR A 198 4.26 -7.78 18.06
C THR A 198 5.13 -7.39 16.86
N MET A 199 4.52 -7.24 15.67
CA MET A 199 5.24 -6.83 14.46
C MET A 199 5.93 -5.47 14.67
N GLN A 200 7.14 -5.36 14.16
CA GLN A 200 7.97 -4.17 14.27
C GLN A 200 8.42 -3.71 12.88
N PRO A 201 8.65 -2.41 12.68
CA PRO A 201 8.50 -1.31 13.63
C PRO A 201 7.04 -0.87 13.85
N TYR A 202 6.12 -1.37 13.03
CA TYR A 202 4.69 -1.05 13.11
C TYR A 202 3.88 -2.32 13.35
N ASN A 203 3.03 -2.29 14.36
CA ASN A 203 2.10 -3.39 14.64
C ASN A 203 0.77 -3.21 13.89
N LEU A 204 -0.10 -4.22 13.96
CA LEU A 204 -1.39 -4.23 13.28
C LEU A 204 -2.25 -3.01 13.62
N ASP A 205 -2.36 -2.68 14.91
CA ASP A 205 -3.22 -1.61 15.39
C ASP A 205 -2.74 -0.25 14.90
N GLN A 206 -1.42 -0.02 14.89
CA GLN A 206 -0.82 1.21 14.38
C GLN A 206 -1.08 1.39 12.88
N LEU A 207 -0.89 0.32 12.10
CA LEU A 207 -1.13 0.34 10.66
C LEU A 207 -2.61 0.55 10.34
N HIS A 208 -3.50 -0.19 10.99
CA HIS A 208 -4.92 -0.08 10.75
C HIS A 208 -5.46 1.29 11.19
N ALA A 209 -5.09 1.79 12.38
CA ALA A 209 -5.56 3.09 12.86
C ALA A 209 -5.15 4.26 11.93
N ALA A 210 -4.01 4.13 11.24
CA ALA A 210 -3.57 5.14 10.27
C ALA A 210 -4.36 5.11 8.95
N TYR A 211 -4.80 3.93 8.53
CA TYR A 211 -5.33 3.69 7.18
C TYR A 211 -6.84 3.40 7.16
N GLU A 212 -7.47 3.15 8.31
CA GLU A 212 -8.92 2.91 8.45
C GLU A 212 -9.84 3.98 7.83
N PRO A 213 -9.45 5.27 7.67
CA PRO A 213 -10.32 6.25 7.01
C PRO A 213 -10.59 5.94 5.53
N MET A 214 -9.82 5.04 4.90
CA MET A 214 -10.00 4.65 3.51
C MET A 214 -9.88 3.13 3.32
N ASP A 215 -10.32 2.66 2.15
CA ASP A 215 -10.10 1.27 1.76
C ASP A 215 -8.58 1.04 1.64
N HIS A 216 -8.07 0.00 2.31
CA HIS A 216 -6.64 -0.27 2.34
C HIS A 216 -6.30 -1.75 2.28
N VAL A 217 -5.13 -2.06 1.73
CA VAL A 217 -4.56 -3.39 1.60
C VAL A 217 -3.31 -3.48 2.44
N LEU A 218 -3.27 -4.40 3.39
CA LEU A 218 -2.06 -4.71 4.16
C LEU A 218 -1.37 -5.93 3.56
N PHE A 219 -0.11 -5.77 3.12
CA PHE A 219 0.75 -6.87 2.68
C PHE A 219 1.58 -7.39 3.86
N LEU A 220 1.34 -8.64 4.22
CA LEU A 220 1.73 -9.23 5.51
C LEU A 220 2.48 -10.55 5.34
N PRO A 221 3.25 -10.97 6.37
CA PRO A 221 3.88 -12.28 6.40
C PRO A 221 2.91 -13.43 6.11
N ARG A 222 3.38 -14.45 5.40
CA ARG A 222 2.57 -15.64 5.04
C ARG A 222 1.93 -16.40 6.20
N THR A 223 2.49 -16.29 7.41
CA THR A 223 2.03 -16.98 8.63
C THR A 223 1.25 -16.05 9.56
N SER A 224 0.90 -14.83 9.13
CA SER A 224 0.14 -13.88 9.95
C SER A 224 -1.15 -14.46 10.51
N ASP A 225 -1.45 -14.12 11.77
CA ASP A 225 -2.67 -14.55 12.45
C ASP A 225 -3.92 -13.90 11.82
N ILE A 226 -4.60 -14.65 10.95
CA ILE A 226 -5.82 -14.22 10.27
C ILE A 226 -6.94 -13.85 11.26
N ARG A 227 -6.94 -14.38 12.49
CA ARG A 227 -7.94 -14.01 13.51
C ARG A 227 -7.72 -12.58 14.01
N GLN A 228 -6.50 -12.07 14.00
CA GLN A 228 -6.22 -10.67 14.32
C GLN A 228 -6.70 -9.76 13.20
N ILE A 229 -6.43 -10.13 11.95
CA ILE A 229 -6.91 -9.42 10.76
C ILE A 229 -8.44 -9.38 10.73
N ALA A 230 -9.12 -10.51 10.99
CA ALA A 230 -10.57 -10.61 10.95
C ALA A 230 -11.29 -9.68 11.94
N LYS A 231 -10.62 -9.26 13.03
CA LYS A 231 -11.19 -8.32 14.01
C LYS A 231 -11.23 -6.87 13.51
N LEU A 232 -10.52 -6.57 12.42
CA LEU A 232 -10.51 -5.25 11.79
C LEU A 232 -11.69 -5.03 10.84
N ALA A 233 -12.54 -6.03 10.62
CA ALA A 233 -13.65 -5.93 9.69
C ALA A 233 -14.66 -4.89 10.19
N PRO A 234 -14.98 -3.85 9.39
CA PRO A 234 -16.04 -2.92 9.76
C PRO A 234 -17.39 -3.63 9.86
N ASP A 235 -18.33 -3.03 10.60
CA ASP A 235 -19.67 -3.58 10.80
C ASP A 235 -20.35 -3.96 9.47
N ASN A 236 -20.81 -5.21 9.38
CA ASN A 236 -21.46 -5.78 8.19
C ASN A 236 -20.61 -5.79 6.90
N ARG A 237 -19.28 -5.65 7.01
CA ARG A 237 -18.33 -5.79 5.88
C ARG A 237 -17.44 -7.01 6.08
N LYS A 238 -16.88 -7.49 4.98
CA LYS A 238 -15.92 -8.60 4.96
C LYS A 238 -14.54 -8.08 4.59
N ILE A 239 -13.52 -8.74 5.10
CA ILE A 239 -12.13 -8.57 4.68
C ILE A 239 -11.80 -9.71 3.73
N ASP A 240 -11.27 -9.37 2.56
CA ASP A 240 -10.79 -10.35 1.60
C ASP A 240 -9.29 -10.59 1.85
N VAL A 241 -8.91 -11.85 2.04
CA VAL A 241 -7.52 -12.26 2.25
C VAL A 241 -7.05 -13.11 1.08
N ILE A 242 -5.95 -12.71 0.46
CA ILE A 242 -5.32 -13.42 -0.66
C ILE A 242 -3.97 -13.92 -0.18
N GLN A 243 -3.70 -15.21 -0.39
CA GLN A 243 -2.41 -15.83 -0.08
C GLN A 243 -1.62 -16.07 -1.36
N TYR A 244 -0.41 -15.52 -1.43
CA TYR A 244 0.46 -15.62 -2.59
C TYR A 244 1.34 -16.86 -2.47
N CYS A 245 1.07 -17.87 -3.30
CA CYS A 245 1.79 -19.14 -3.33
C CYS A 245 2.68 -19.22 -4.57
N MET A 246 3.95 -19.59 -4.37
CA MET A 246 4.92 -19.76 -5.45
C MET A 246 5.69 -21.05 -5.29
N TYR A 247 5.80 -21.82 -6.37
CA TYR A 247 6.51 -23.10 -6.39
C TYR A 247 6.05 -24.04 -5.25
N GLY A 248 4.73 -24.10 -5.01
CA GLY A 248 4.14 -24.93 -3.96
C GLY A 248 4.30 -24.41 -2.53
N ALA A 249 4.85 -23.21 -2.33
CA ALA A 249 5.04 -22.62 -1.00
C ALA A 249 4.37 -21.24 -0.88
N SER A 250 3.62 -21.02 0.20
CA SER A 250 3.11 -19.69 0.57
C SER A 250 4.27 -18.73 0.84
N LYS A 251 4.21 -17.52 0.29
CA LYS A 251 5.26 -16.47 0.36
C LYS A 251 4.84 -15.28 1.20
N ALA A 252 3.60 -14.83 1.03
CA ALA A 252 3.01 -13.72 1.76
C ALA A 252 1.48 -13.79 1.68
N MET A 253 0.79 -12.85 2.34
CA MET A 253 -0.63 -12.61 2.14
C MET A 253 -0.93 -11.12 2.03
N SER A 254 -2.07 -10.78 1.43
CA SER A 254 -2.64 -9.44 1.50
C SER A 254 -4.05 -9.49 2.08
N ALA A 255 -4.38 -8.52 2.93
CA ALA A 255 -5.72 -8.34 3.47
C ALA A 255 -6.30 -7.01 2.98
N TYR A 256 -7.40 -7.05 2.23
CA TYR A 256 -8.17 -5.88 1.85
C TYR A 256 -9.20 -5.55 2.94
N ILE A 257 -9.06 -4.37 3.54
CA ILE A 257 -9.87 -3.89 4.65
C ILE A 257 -10.64 -2.65 4.16
N PRO A 258 -11.99 -2.73 4.12
CA PRO A 258 -12.80 -1.59 3.75
C PRO A 258 -12.69 -0.43 4.75
N ALA A 259 -12.89 0.80 4.28
CA ALA A 259 -12.94 1.99 5.13
C ALA A 259 -14.02 1.85 6.23
N SER A 260 -13.70 2.32 7.44
CA SER A 260 -14.63 2.31 8.58
C SER A 260 -15.84 3.25 8.39
N VAL A 261 -15.70 4.28 7.55
CA VAL A 261 -16.75 5.26 7.25
C VAL A 261 -17.00 5.30 5.75
N LYS A 262 -18.26 5.22 5.31
CA LYS A 262 -18.58 5.45 3.89
C LYS A 262 -18.21 6.90 3.52
N PRO A 263 -17.43 7.13 2.45
CA PRO A 263 -17.22 8.48 1.95
C PRO A 263 -18.59 9.12 1.66
N ILE A 264 -18.85 10.30 2.20
CA ILE A 264 -20.05 11.07 1.89
C ILE A 264 -19.96 11.43 0.42
N ARG A 265 -20.77 10.79 -0.43
CA ARG A 265 -20.98 11.28 -1.80
C ARG A 265 -21.67 12.63 -1.71
N ASN A 266 -21.02 13.68 -2.20
CA ASN A 266 -21.65 14.99 -2.36
C ASN A 266 -22.67 14.91 -3.50
N GLU A 267 -23.88 14.49 -3.19
CA GLU A 267 -25.04 14.54 -4.10
C GLU A 267 -25.61 15.97 -4.12
N ASN A 268 -24.87 16.91 -4.69
CA ASN A 268 -25.40 18.23 -5.04
C ASN A 268 -25.53 18.36 -6.56
N GLY A 269 -26.53 17.67 -7.09
CA GLY A 269 -27.14 17.94 -8.40
C GLY A 269 -28.63 18.20 -8.20
N CYS A 270 -29.01 19.48 -8.11
CA CYS A 270 -30.42 19.89 -8.03
C CYS A 270 -31.21 19.45 -9.27
N THR A 271 -32.45 18.97 -9.09
CA THR A 271 -33.69 19.73 -9.42
C THR A 271 -34.96 19.02 -8.93
N ALA A 272 -35.75 19.78 -8.16
CA ALA A 272 -37.21 19.97 -8.19
C ALA A 272 -38.21 18.80 -8.00
N SER A 273 -38.89 18.91 -6.84
CA SER A 273 -40.34 18.77 -6.58
C SER A 273 -41.12 17.55 -7.08
N ASP A 274 -41.71 16.80 -6.14
CA ASP A 274 -43.16 16.80 -5.99
C ASP A 274 -43.62 16.36 -4.59
N THR A 275 -44.77 16.90 -4.20
CA THR A 275 -45.38 16.96 -2.87
C THR A 275 -46.23 15.73 -2.49
N SER A 276 -46.18 15.41 -1.19
CA SER A 276 -47.25 14.91 -0.29
C SER A 276 -48.08 13.67 -0.65
N SER A 277 -48.11 12.69 0.25
CA SER A 277 -49.27 12.46 1.16
C SER A 277 -49.03 11.27 2.10
N THR A 278 -49.40 11.46 3.36
CA THR A 278 -49.54 10.49 4.46
C THR A 278 -50.70 9.52 4.25
N ASP A 279 -50.62 8.36 4.92
CA ASP A 279 -51.67 7.59 5.64
C ASP A 279 -51.21 6.12 5.73
N ASP A 280 -51.54 5.24 6.67
CA ASP A 280 -51.82 5.26 8.12
C ASP A 280 -51.83 3.76 8.55
N SER A 281 -51.59 3.48 9.83
CA SER A 281 -52.12 2.35 10.63
C SER A 281 -51.69 0.86 10.45
N SER A 282 -50.90 0.40 11.45
CA SER A 282 -51.18 -0.66 12.46
C SER A 282 -51.25 -2.19 12.18
N SER A 283 -50.45 -2.89 13.01
CA SER A 283 -50.75 -4.01 13.95
C SER A 283 -50.49 -5.49 13.61
N ASP A 284 -49.84 -6.14 14.60
CA ASP A 284 -49.85 -7.57 15.03
C ASP A 284 -49.21 -8.63 14.12
N SER A 285 -48.54 -9.69 14.58
CA SER A 285 -48.22 -10.22 15.93
C SER A 285 -47.10 -11.30 15.81
N SER A 286 -46.58 -11.71 16.97
CA SER A 286 -45.66 -12.82 17.32
C SER A 286 -45.48 -14.03 16.38
N ASP A 287 -44.25 -14.54 16.26
CA ASP A 287 -43.89 -15.91 16.72
C ASP A 287 -42.37 -16.18 16.67
N SER A 288 -41.96 -17.06 17.58
CA SER A 288 -40.62 -17.59 17.86
C SER A 288 -40.13 -18.62 16.83
N ASP A 289 -38.81 -18.70 16.60
CA ASP A 289 -38.04 -19.93 16.85
C ASP A 289 -36.55 -19.76 16.49
N ASP A 290 -35.75 -20.48 17.29
CA ASP A 290 -34.30 -20.59 17.32
C ASP A 290 -33.69 -21.35 16.13
N SER A 291 -32.37 -21.21 16.03
CA SER A 291 -31.38 -22.05 15.33
C SER A 291 -31.06 -21.71 13.87
N ASP A 292 -29.85 -21.16 13.64
CA ASP A 292 -29.15 -21.42 12.39
C ASP A 292 -27.63 -21.48 12.53
N SER A 293 -27.05 -22.39 11.76
CA SER A 293 -25.69 -22.94 11.85
C SER A 293 -24.61 -21.96 11.33
N PRO A 294 -23.32 -22.13 11.71
CA PRO A 294 -22.26 -21.25 11.20
C PRO A 294 -22.01 -21.48 9.70
N PRO A 295 -21.70 -20.42 8.93
CA PRO A 295 -21.56 -20.52 7.48
C PRO A 295 -20.30 -21.29 7.07
N SER A 296 -20.48 -22.20 6.11
CA SER A 296 -19.43 -22.96 5.44
C SER A 296 -18.51 -22.05 4.63
N VAL A 297 -17.20 -22.17 4.85
CA VAL A 297 -16.15 -21.54 4.04
C VAL A 297 -16.05 -22.26 2.68
N GLN A 298 -16.34 -21.57 1.58
CA GLN A 298 -16.01 -22.04 0.24
C GLN A 298 -14.67 -21.45 -0.20
N CYS A 299 -13.64 -22.27 -0.28
CA CYS A 299 -12.41 -21.95 -1.01
C CYS A 299 -12.65 -22.19 -2.51
N SER A 300 -12.72 -21.13 -3.31
CA SER A 300 -12.68 -21.22 -4.76
C SER A 300 -11.22 -21.30 -5.24
N LYS A 301 -10.86 -22.40 -5.90
CA LYS A 301 -9.63 -22.48 -6.70
C LYS A 301 -9.94 -21.93 -8.10
N GLY A 302 -9.31 -20.83 -8.47
CA GLY A 302 -9.31 -20.34 -9.85
C GLY A 302 -8.55 -21.31 -10.78
N PRO A 303 -8.92 -21.38 -12.07
CA PRO A 303 -8.28 -22.29 -13.02
C PRO A 303 -6.86 -21.83 -13.36
N LEU A 304 -5.93 -22.78 -13.32
CA LEU A 304 -4.61 -22.66 -13.93
C LEU A 304 -4.79 -22.74 -15.45
N GLN A 305 -4.45 -21.67 -16.16
CA GLN A 305 -4.11 -21.78 -17.58
C GLN A 305 -2.62 -22.08 -17.67
N GLU A 306 -2.30 -23.27 -18.19
CA GLU A 306 -0.97 -23.62 -18.66
C GLU A 306 -0.75 -22.94 -20.02
N GLU A 307 0.26 -22.07 -20.11
CA GLU A 307 1.23 -22.00 -21.21
C GLU A 307 2.57 -21.47 -20.67
#